data_AF-A0A1V5MVJ9-F1
#
_entry.id   AF-A0A1V5MVJ9-F1
#
_cell.length_a   1.000
_cell.length_b   1.000
_cell.length_c   1.000
_cell.angle_alpha   90.00
_cell.angle_beta   90.00
_cell.angle_gamma   90.00
#
_symmetry.space_group_name_H-M   'P 1'
#
loop_
_entity.id
_entity.type
_entity.pdbx_description
1 polymer ?
#
loop_
_entity_poly.entity_id
_entity_poly.type
_entity_poly.pdbx_seq_one_letter_code
_entity_poly.pdbx_strand_id
1 'polypeptide(L)'
;MALLKKHRIIPFFSIMLCFPGNTSQELDDTFNMIRKAKLIDKRLKVYFSFYTPYPGTKLFNMATENGFNAPDNLAAWATHTFDDFRAPWWTKKQEKTFERFAHFYIPLSNPHNYKNFYRPPLIRILLFLINKFFYPIVYLRFRTNCFKVPVEADLFLFLLKRWNILFKMKYKLYPF
;
A
#
# COMPACT_ATOMS: atom_id res chain seq x y z
N MET A 1 -4.64 -12.97 15.19
CA MET A 1 -3.21 -12.72 14.91
C MET A 1 -2.26 -13.45 15.87
N ALA A 2 -2.40 -13.33 17.19
CA ALA A 2 -1.50 -13.99 18.15
C ALA A 2 -1.48 -15.54 18.01
N LEU A 3 -2.65 -16.15 17.76
CA LEU A 3 -2.78 -17.58 17.51
C LEU A 3 -2.00 -18.04 16.26
N LEU A 4 -2.18 -17.36 15.12
CA LEU A 4 -1.44 -17.66 13.88
C LEU A 4 0.09 -17.59 14.10
N LYS A 5 0.54 -16.55 14.81
CA LYS A 5 1.96 -16.38 15.15
C LYS A 5 2.48 -17.54 16.00
N LYS A 6 1.73 -17.97 17.02
CA LYS A 6 2.07 -19.12 17.89
C LYS A 6 2.30 -20.38 17.06
N HIS A 7 1.47 -20.62 16.06
CA HIS A 7 1.58 -21.78 15.15
C HIS A 7 2.45 -21.53 13.92
N ARG A 8 3.22 -20.43 13.90
CA ARG A 8 4.14 -20.05 12.80
C ARG A 8 3.45 -19.87 11.43
N ILE A 9 2.13 -19.74 11.39
CA ILE A 9 1.36 -19.43 10.17
C ILE A 9 1.56 -17.96 9.84
N ILE A 10 1.96 -17.66 8.60
CA ILE A 10 2.15 -16.30 8.10
C ILE A 10 0.78 -15.78 7.61
N PRO A 11 0.20 -14.76 8.27
CA PRO A 11 -1.04 -14.17 7.79
C PRO A 11 -0.82 -13.37 6.49
N PHE A 12 -1.84 -13.38 5.63
CA PHE A 12 -1.91 -12.59 4.42
C PHE A 12 -3.23 -11.82 4.41
N PHE A 13 -3.17 -10.49 4.47
CA PHE A 13 -4.36 -9.64 4.42
C PHE A 13 -4.56 -9.14 2.99
N SER A 14 -5.72 -9.44 2.40
CA SER A 14 -6.21 -8.78 1.20
C SER A 14 -7.12 -7.64 1.64
N ILE A 15 -6.70 -6.40 1.40
CA ILE A 15 -7.37 -5.19 1.88
C ILE A 15 -7.85 -4.39 0.67
N MET A 16 -9.16 -4.17 0.60
CA MET A 16 -9.74 -3.23 -0.35
C MET A 16 -9.81 -1.84 0.28
N LEU A 17 -9.41 -0.83 -0.47
CA LEU A 17 -9.45 0.58 -0.09
C LEU A 17 -10.34 1.36 -1.05
N CYS A 18 -10.58 2.63 -0.74
CA CYS A 18 -11.17 3.62 -1.64
C CYS A 18 -12.69 3.43 -1.87
N PHE A 19 -13.41 3.09 -0.80
CA PHE A 19 -14.87 3.05 -0.87
C PHE A 19 -15.44 4.48 -1.04
N PRO A 20 -16.55 4.65 -1.77
CA PRO A 20 -17.18 5.96 -1.91
C PRO A 20 -17.67 6.52 -0.57
N GLY A 21 -17.59 7.84 -0.38
CA GLY A 21 -18.13 8.56 0.78
C GLY A 21 -17.08 9.14 1.74
N ASN A 22 -16.37 8.32 2.52
CA ASN A 22 -15.44 8.80 3.57
C ASN A 22 -14.05 8.14 3.50
N THR A 23 -13.35 8.43 2.40
CA THR A 23 -12.07 7.79 2.08
C THR A 23 -10.90 8.19 2.98
N SER A 24 -10.94 9.33 3.68
CA SER A 24 -9.81 9.80 4.50
C SER A 24 -9.73 9.07 5.83
N GLN A 25 -10.85 9.00 6.55
CA GLN A 25 -10.94 8.27 7.81
C GLN A 25 -10.74 6.77 7.60
N GLU A 26 -11.33 6.20 6.54
CA GLU A 26 -11.15 4.80 6.16
C GLU A 26 -9.67 4.45 5.98
N LEU A 27 -8.91 5.31 5.29
CA LEU A 27 -7.49 5.08 5.04
C LEU A 27 -6.68 5.07 6.35
N ASP A 28 -6.92 6.05 7.23
CA ASP A 28 -6.23 6.17 8.51
C ASP A 28 -6.55 4.98 9.43
N ASP A 29 -7.82 4.58 9.51
CA ASP A 29 -8.26 3.44 10.32
C ASP A 29 -7.70 2.12 9.79
N THR A 30 -7.70 1.93 8.47
CA THR A 30 -7.12 0.75 7.82
C THR A 30 -5.62 0.67 8.04
N PHE A 31 -4.90 1.78 7.92
CA PHE A 31 -3.45 1.82 8.16
C PHE A 31 -3.13 1.58 9.63
N ASN A 32 -3.93 2.11 10.55
CA ASN A 32 -3.81 1.87 11.98
C ASN A 32 -4.04 0.38 12.32
N MET A 33 -5.04 -0.26 11.70
CA MET A 33 -5.27 -1.71 11.82
C MET A 33 -4.05 -2.50 11.35
N ILE A 34 -3.56 -2.23 10.14
CA ILE A 34 -2.41 -2.93 9.55
C ILE A 34 -1.15 -2.73 10.39
N ARG A 35 -0.91 -1.49 10.86
CA ARG A 35 0.19 -1.15 11.78
C ARG A 35 0.16 -2.01 13.04
N LYS A 36 -0.98 -2.03 13.74
CA LYS A 36 -1.17 -2.86 14.94
C LYS A 36 -0.93 -4.34 14.64
N ALA A 37 -1.44 -4.84 13.51
CA ALA A 37 -1.27 -6.22 13.09
C ALA A 37 0.21 -6.58 12.81
N LYS A 38 0.97 -5.68 12.16
CA LYS A 38 2.42 -5.84 11.91
C LYS A 38 3.27 -5.75 13.17
N LEU A 39 2.84 -4.98 14.18
CA LEU A 39 3.49 -4.97 15.48
C LEU A 39 3.36 -6.32 16.20
N ILE A 40 2.25 -7.06 15.97
CA ILE A 40 2.07 -8.42 16.49
C ILE A 40 2.94 -9.41 15.71
N ASP A 41 2.84 -9.43 14.38
CA ASP A 41 3.67 -10.28 13.51
C ASP A 41 4.20 -9.51 12.30
N LYS A 42 5.51 -9.23 12.30
CA LYS A 42 6.20 -8.49 11.24
C LYS A 42 6.19 -9.23 9.90
N ARG A 43 5.96 -10.55 9.92
CA ARG A 43 5.87 -11.39 8.72
C ARG A 43 4.55 -11.22 7.98
N LEU A 44 3.55 -10.57 8.60
CA LEU A 44 2.27 -10.26 7.96
C LEU A 44 2.51 -9.65 6.57
N LYS A 45 1.94 -10.32 5.57
CA LYS A 45 1.85 -9.83 4.21
C LYS A 45 0.53 -9.10 4.04
N VAL A 46 0.56 -8.02 3.28
CA VAL A 46 -0.62 -7.21 2.95
C VAL A 46 -0.65 -7.07 1.45
N TYR A 47 -1.82 -7.23 0.86
CA TYR A 47 -2.15 -6.91 -0.52
C TYR A 47 -3.21 -5.83 -0.52
N PHE A 48 -3.02 -4.78 -1.31
CA PHE A 48 -3.99 -3.72 -1.46
C PHE A 48 -4.68 -3.83 -2.81
N SER A 49 -6.00 -3.78 -2.79
CA SER A 49 -6.83 -3.57 -3.97
C SER A 49 -7.63 -2.28 -3.80
N PHE A 50 -8.04 -1.66 -4.90
CA PHE A 50 -8.94 -0.51 -4.88
C PHE A 50 -10.35 -0.98 -5.22
N TYR A 51 -11.35 -0.38 -4.59
CA TYR A 51 -12.72 -0.60 -4.96
C TYR A 51 -12.96 -0.08 -6.39
N THR A 52 -13.42 -0.96 -7.26
CA THR A 52 -13.80 -0.67 -8.64
C THR A 52 -15.30 -0.95 -8.77
N PRO A 53 -16.15 0.07 -9.05
CA PRO A 53 -17.59 -0.11 -9.05
C PRO A 53 -18.06 -1.01 -10.20
N TYR A 54 -18.92 -1.98 -9.88
CA TYR A 54 -19.66 -2.80 -10.83
C TYR A 54 -21.16 -2.82 -10.46
N PRO A 55 -22.05 -2.84 -11.46
CA PRO A 55 -23.50 -2.70 -11.25
C PRO A 55 -24.07 -3.84 -10.38
N GLY A 56 -25.21 -3.57 -9.76
CA GLY A 56 -25.94 -4.56 -8.94
C GLY A 56 -25.59 -4.56 -7.45
N THR A 57 -24.87 -3.55 -6.96
CA THR A 57 -24.53 -3.43 -5.52
C THR A 57 -24.91 -2.07 -4.96
N LYS A 58 -25.11 -1.97 -3.64
CA LYS A 58 -25.33 -0.67 -2.97
C LYS A 58 -24.14 0.27 -3.11
N LEU A 59 -22.92 -0.27 -3.11
CA LEU A 59 -21.69 0.51 -3.29
C LEU A 59 -21.57 1.09 -4.70
N PHE A 60 -22.18 0.46 -5.70
CA PHE A 60 -22.26 1.02 -7.05
C PHE A 60 -23.12 2.29 -7.08
N ASN A 61 -24.29 2.26 -6.46
CA ASN A 61 -25.16 3.43 -6.38
C ASN A 61 -24.45 4.58 -5.66
N MET A 62 -23.80 4.29 -4.52
CA MET A 62 -22.99 5.28 -3.80
C MET A 62 -21.83 5.81 -4.66
N ALA A 63 -21.18 4.97 -5.45
CA ALA A 63 -20.14 5.42 -6.36
C ALA A 63 -20.68 6.41 -7.40
N THR A 64 -21.83 6.11 -8.01
CA THR A 64 -22.48 7.02 -8.97
C THR A 64 -22.87 8.34 -8.32
N GLU A 65 -23.44 8.32 -7.12
CA GLU A 65 -23.74 9.52 -6.33
C GLU A 65 -22.49 10.36 -6.01
N ASN A 66 -21.31 9.72 -5.92
CA ASN A 66 -20.02 10.37 -5.68
C ASN A 66 -19.25 10.70 -6.97
N GLY A 67 -19.92 10.68 -8.13
CA GLY A 67 -19.37 11.14 -9.40
C GLY A 67 -18.77 10.06 -10.30
N PHE A 68 -18.98 8.78 -10.01
CA PHE A 68 -18.64 7.71 -10.95
C PHE A 68 -19.63 7.68 -12.12
N ASN A 69 -19.11 7.91 -13.31
CA ASN A 69 -19.86 7.74 -14.56
C ASN A 69 -19.70 6.30 -15.04
N ALA A 70 -20.78 5.52 -14.93
CA ALA A 70 -20.77 4.13 -15.35
C ALA A 70 -20.62 4.03 -16.88
N PRO A 71 -19.85 3.06 -17.40
CA PRO A 71 -19.78 2.81 -18.84
C PRO A 71 -21.16 2.52 -19.46
N ASP A 72 -21.44 3.13 -20.61
CA ASP A 72 -22.75 3.06 -21.28
C ASP A 72 -22.96 1.79 -22.11
N ASN A 73 -21.92 0.98 -22.32
CA ASN A 73 -22.00 -0.25 -23.10
C ASN A 73 -20.97 -1.30 -22.67
N LEU A 74 -21.34 -2.57 -22.85
CA LEU A 74 -20.54 -3.53 -23.61
C LEU A 74 -19.00 -3.38 -23.55
N ALA A 75 -18.50 -2.79 -24.64
CA ALA A 75 -17.09 -2.62 -24.93
C ALA A 75 -16.40 -1.69 -23.93
N ALA A 76 -17.08 -0.63 -23.48
CA ALA A 76 -16.53 0.28 -22.47
C ALA A 76 -16.39 -0.42 -21.10
N TRP A 77 -17.31 -1.31 -20.75
CA TRP A 77 -17.17 -2.18 -19.57
C TRP A 77 -15.98 -3.14 -19.68
N ALA A 78 -15.65 -3.64 -20.87
CA ALA A 78 -14.48 -4.50 -21.07
C ALA A 78 -13.15 -3.78 -20.75
N THR A 79 -13.12 -2.44 -20.86
CA THR A 79 -11.96 -1.61 -20.52
C THR A 79 -12.00 -1.03 -19.09
N HIS A 80 -13.10 -1.23 -18.35
CA HIS A 80 -13.22 -0.78 -16.95
C HIS A 80 -12.59 -1.80 -16.01
N THR A 81 -11.27 -1.68 -15.83
CA THR A 81 -10.46 -2.56 -15.00
C THR A 81 -10.05 -1.90 -13.68
N PHE A 82 -9.64 -2.71 -12.71
CA PHE A 82 -9.10 -2.19 -11.44
C PHE A 82 -7.75 -1.47 -11.60
N ASP A 83 -7.01 -1.74 -12.69
CA ASP A 83 -5.72 -1.10 -12.98
C ASP A 83 -5.89 0.32 -13.54
N ASP A 84 -6.92 0.51 -14.36
CA ASP A 84 -7.18 1.76 -15.08
C ASP A 84 -8.14 2.69 -14.33
N PHE A 85 -9.03 2.14 -13.50
CA PHE A 85 -10.03 2.94 -12.80
C PHE A 85 -9.39 3.96 -11.84
N ARG A 86 -9.80 5.22 -11.99
CA ARG A 86 -9.47 6.32 -11.08
C ARG A 86 -10.73 6.81 -10.41
N ALA A 87 -10.88 6.47 -9.13
CA ALA A 87 -12.01 6.89 -8.32
C ALA A 87 -12.06 8.43 -8.20
N PRO A 88 -13.18 9.10 -8.58
CA PRO A 88 -13.32 10.55 -8.50
C PRO A 88 -13.16 11.11 -7.07
N TRP A 89 -13.57 10.32 -6.07
CA TRP A 89 -13.46 10.65 -4.65
C TRP A 89 -12.08 10.35 -4.04
N TRP A 90 -11.13 9.83 -4.83
CA TRP A 90 -9.76 9.56 -4.38
C TRP A 90 -8.84 10.73 -4.65
N THR A 91 -8.49 11.45 -3.59
CA THR A 91 -7.68 12.66 -3.69
C THR A 91 -6.18 12.34 -3.86
N LYS A 92 -5.44 13.25 -4.50
CA LYS A 92 -3.97 13.17 -4.57
C LYS A 92 -3.29 13.08 -3.20
N LYS A 93 -3.91 13.66 -2.17
CA LYS A 93 -3.42 13.58 -0.78
C LYS A 93 -3.50 12.14 -0.27
N GLN A 94 -4.63 11.47 -0.48
CA GLN A 94 -4.81 10.07 -0.11
C GLN A 94 -3.91 9.15 -0.90
N GLU A 95 -3.79 9.38 -2.20
CA GLU A 95 -2.86 8.67 -3.07
C GLU A 95 -1.42 8.75 -2.54
N LYS A 96 -0.94 9.95 -2.20
CA LYS A 96 0.41 10.14 -1.64
C LYS A 96 0.56 9.45 -0.28
N THR A 97 -0.44 9.53 0.59
CA THR A 97 -0.45 8.84 1.88
C THR A 97 -0.39 7.32 1.71
N PHE A 98 -1.15 6.79 0.74
CA PHE A 98 -1.12 5.39 0.36
C PHE A 98 0.25 4.99 -0.21
N GLU A 99 0.81 5.73 -1.16
CA GLU A 99 2.13 5.44 -1.74
C GLU A 99 3.20 5.31 -0.65
N ARG A 100 3.23 6.26 0.31
CA ARG A 100 4.14 6.21 1.45
C ARG A 100 3.92 4.96 2.28
N PHE A 101 2.68 4.63 2.59
CA PHE A 101 2.37 3.48 3.43
C PHE A 101 2.71 2.16 2.74
N ALA A 102 2.21 1.94 1.53
CA ALA A 102 2.39 0.71 0.76
C ALA A 102 3.84 0.50 0.31
N HIS A 103 4.53 1.53 -0.19
CA HIS A 103 5.86 1.35 -0.79
C HIS A 103 7.03 1.61 0.17
N PHE A 104 6.83 2.35 1.26
CA PHE A 104 7.91 2.62 2.23
C PHE A 104 7.66 1.94 3.57
N TYR A 105 6.55 2.27 4.25
CA TYR A 105 6.33 1.80 5.62
C TYR A 105 6.07 0.29 5.71
N ILE A 106 5.25 -0.27 4.83
CA ILE A 106 4.92 -1.71 4.85
C ILE A 106 6.14 -2.61 4.62
N PRO A 107 6.97 -2.40 3.58
CA PRO A 107 8.14 -3.24 3.34
C PRO A 107 9.17 -3.09 4.46
N LEU A 108 9.45 -1.86 4.89
CA LEU A 108 10.51 -1.57 5.87
C LEU A 108 10.12 -1.83 7.32
N SER A 109 8.84 -2.13 7.60
CA SER A 109 8.38 -2.60 8.91
C SER A 109 8.87 -4.01 9.28
N ASN A 110 9.40 -4.76 8.31
CA ASN A 110 9.97 -6.09 8.52
C ASN A 110 11.51 -6.02 8.35
N PRO A 111 12.30 -6.31 9.41
CA PRO A 111 13.76 -6.22 9.34
C PRO A 111 14.38 -7.23 8.36
N HIS A 112 13.61 -8.23 7.90
CA HIS A 112 14.04 -9.24 6.94
C HIS A 112 13.44 -9.07 5.54
N ASN A 113 12.83 -7.91 5.23
CA ASN A 113 12.17 -7.72 3.94
C ASN A 113 13.13 -7.83 2.74
N TYR A 114 14.41 -7.49 2.91
CA TYR A 114 15.45 -7.66 1.89
C TYR A 114 15.70 -9.12 1.48
N LYS A 115 15.21 -10.10 2.26
CA LYS A 115 15.25 -11.53 1.91
C LYS A 115 14.03 -11.95 1.06
N ASN A 116 13.03 -11.09 0.93
CA ASN A 116 11.86 -11.36 0.10
C ASN A 116 12.22 -11.11 -1.37
N PHE A 117 11.76 -12.01 -2.24
CA PHE A 117 11.96 -12.00 -3.69
C PHE A 117 13.39 -12.32 -4.16
N TYR A 118 13.49 -12.89 -5.36
CA TYR A 118 14.75 -13.10 -6.04
C TYR A 118 15.25 -11.76 -6.61
N ARG A 119 16.34 -11.23 -6.04
CA ARG A 119 16.99 -9.99 -6.48
C ARG A 119 18.49 -10.23 -6.71
N PRO A 120 19.13 -9.50 -7.64
CA PRO A 120 20.58 -9.57 -7.83
C PRO A 120 21.35 -9.32 -6.53
N PRO A 121 22.49 -10.00 -6.28
CA PRO A 121 23.22 -9.90 -5.02
C PRO A 121 23.57 -8.47 -4.59
N LEU A 122 24.03 -7.63 -5.52
CA LEU A 122 24.37 -6.22 -5.23
C LEU A 122 23.15 -5.43 -4.74
N ILE A 123 22.00 -5.60 -5.38
CA ILE A 123 20.78 -4.90 -4.97
C ILE A 123 20.29 -5.43 -3.63
N ARG A 124 20.47 -6.73 -3.36
CA ARG A 124 20.13 -7.31 -2.05
C ARG A 124 20.95 -6.72 -0.92
N ILE A 125 22.24 -6.45 -1.13
CA ILE A 125 23.11 -5.77 -0.16
C ILE A 125 22.62 -4.35 0.07
N LEU A 126 22.34 -3.60 -1.00
CA LEU A 126 21.79 -2.25 -0.90
C LEU A 126 20.45 -2.23 -0.11
N LEU A 127 19.53 -3.14 -0.44
CA LEU A 127 18.25 -3.27 0.26
C LEU A 127 18.43 -3.66 1.73
N PHE A 128 19.41 -4.50 2.05
CA PHE A 128 19.76 -4.82 3.43
C PHE A 128 20.19 -3.58 4.20
N LEU A 129 21.07 -2.75 3.63
CA LEU A 129 21.54 -1.51 4.25
C LEU A 129 20.40 -0.52 4.45
N ILE A 130 19.58 -0.29 3.40
CA ILE A 130 18.38 0.56 3.47
C ILE A 130 17.45 0.06 4.58
N ASN A 131 17.17 -1.24 4.62
CA ASN A 131 16.26 -1.81 5.61
C ASN A 131 16.81 -1.68 7.03
N LYS A 132 18.12 -1.92 7.23
CA LYS A 132 18.78 -1.77 8.54
C LYS A 132 18.72 -0.32 9.03
N PHE A 133 18.88 0.66 8.14
CA PHE A 133 18.84 2.08 8.45
C PHE A 133 17.42 2.57 8.78
N PHE A 134 16.44 2.26 7.94
CA PHE A 134 15.08 2.79 8.09
C PHE A 134 14.20 1.99 9.07
N TYR A 135 14.48 0.71 9.31
CA TYR A 135 13.66 -0.14 10.17
C TYR A 135 13.42 0.46 11.58
N PRO A 136 14.43 0.99 12.30
CA PRO A 136 14.19 1.61 13.62
C PRO A 136 13.23 2.81 13.55
N ILE A 137 13.37 3.66 12.53
CA ILE A 137 12.53 4.84 12.30
C ILE A 137 11.08 4.40 12.02
N VAL A 138 10.91 3.44 11.10
CA VAL A 138 9.60 2.90 10.73
C VAL A 138 8.96 2.19 11.90
N TYR A 139 9.72 1.39 12.66
CA TYR A 139 9.23 0.71 13.85
C TYR A 139 8.78 1.69 14.94
N LEU A 140 9.54 2.78 15.14
CA LEU A 140 9.16 3.83 16.07
C LEU A 140 7.84 4.49 15.66
N ARG A 141 7.70 4.90 14.40
CA ARG A 141 6.43 5.45 13.88
C ARG A 141 5.28 4.48 14.01
N PHE A 142 5.53 3.19 13.77
CA PHE A 142 4.54 2.14 13.97
C PHE A 142 4.16 2.04 15.44
N ARG A 143 5.07 2.21 16.40
CA ARG A 143 4.74 2.17 17.83
C ARG A 143 3.97 3.40 18.29
N THR A 144 4.39 4.59 17.87
CA THR A 144 3.83 5.89 18.31
C THR A 144 2.64 6.36 17.48
N ASN A 145 2.35 5.71 16.35
CA ASN A 145 1.31 6.11 15.39
C ASN A 145 1.51 7.53 14.82
N CYS A 146 2.77 7.97 14.67
CA CYS A 146 3.09 9.31 14.19
C CYS A 146 3.44 9.29 12.69
N PHE A 147 2.51 9.74 11.83
CA PHE A 147 2.70 9.84 10.37
C PHE A 147 2.47 11.23 9.78
N LYS A 148 2.22 12.25 10.63
CA LYS A 148 1.91 13.62 10.19
C LYS A 148 3.01 14.27 9.33
N VAL A 149 4.28 13.97 9.63
CA VAL A 149 5.45 14.55 8.96
C VAL A 149 6.35 13.41 8.42
N PRO A 150 6.08 12.86 7.23
CA PRO A 150 6.75 11.67 6.69
C PRO A 150 7.94 12.01 5.77
N VAL A 151 8.86 12.87 6.24
CA VAL A 151 9.98 13.39 5.42
C VAL A 151 10.86 12.27 4.89
N GLU A 152 11.12 11.25 5.72
CA GLU A 152 11.94 10.11 5.32
C GLU A 152 11.29 9.27 4.20
N ALA A 153 9.97 9.11 4.24
CA ALA A 153 9.23 8.38 3.22
C ALA A 153 9.19 9.18 1.90
N ASP A 154 8.97 10.50 1.99
CA ASP A 154 8.98 11.39 0.82
C ASP A 154 10.35 11.40 0.14
N LEU A 155 11.43 11.55 0.91
CA LEU A 155 12.79 11.52 0.39
C LEU A 155 13.10 10.18 -0.27
N PHE A 156 12.75 9.07 0.40
CA PHE A 156 12.99 7.74 -0.14
C PHE A 156 12.24 7.52 -1.47
N LEU A 157 10.96 7.86 -1.52
CA LEU A 157 10.16 7.70 -2.74
C LEU A 157 10.64 8.60 -3.87
N PHE A 158 11.08 9.82 -3.56
CA PHE A 158 11.70 10.70 -4.54
C PHE A 158 12.98 10.08 -5.14
N LEU A 159 13.89 9.59 -4.29
CA LEU A 159 15.13 8.94 -4.73
C LEU A 159 14.83 7.66 -5.52
N LEU A 160 13.87 6.84 -5.09
CA LEU A 160 13.47 5.64 -5.81
C LEU A 160 12.89 5.98 -7.19
N LYS A 161 12.03 7.00 -7.29
CA LYS A 161 11.48 7.48 -8.57
C LYS A 161 12.60 7.97 -9.49
N ARG A 162 13.58 8.72 -8.98
CA ARG A 162 14.76 9.16 -9.75
C ARG A 162 15.62 7.99 -10.22
N TRP A 163 15.90 7.03 -9.34
CA TRP A 163 16.65 5.82 -9.68
C TRP A 163 15.98 5.03 -10.82
N ASN A 164 14.66 4.82 -10.71
CA ASN A 164 13.88 4.12 -11.73
C ASN A 164 13.95 4.81 -13.09
N ILE A 165 13.92 6.14 -13.13
CA ILE A 165 14.07 6.92 -14.37
C ILE A 165 15.48 6.77 -14.94
N LEU A 166 16.52 6.98 -14.12
CA LEU A 166 17.92 6.96 -14.56
C LEU A 166 18.35 5.61 -15.12
N PHE A 167 17.94 4.52 -14.48
CA PHE A 167 18.32 3.16 -14.87
C PHE A 167 17.27 2.46 -15.74
N LYS A 168 16.20 3.16 -16.16
CA LYS A 168 15.05 2.58 -16.90
C LYS A 168 14.50 1.32 -16.24
N MET A 169 14.44 1.32 -14.91
CA MET A 169 13.94 0.20 -14.10
C MET A 169 12.55 0.50 -13.55
N LYS A 170 11.75 -0.54 -13.29
CA LYS A 170 10.49 -0.45 -12.53
C LYS A 170 10.68 -1.04 -11.12
N TYR A 171 11.64 -0.52 -10.37
CA TYR A 171 11.92 -1.04 -9.03
C TYR A 171 10.86 -0.56 -8.02
N LYS A 172 10.24 -1.51 -7.33
CA LYS A 172 9.35 -1.26 -6.19
C LYS A 172 9.76 -2.14 -5.01
N LEU A 173 9.73 -1.58 -3.80
CA LEU A 173 9.91 -2.36 -2.55
C LEU A 173 8.68 -3.23 -2.23
N TYR A 174 7.53 -2.82 -2.75
CA TYR A 174 6.27 -3.54 -2.66
C TYR A 174 5.94 -4.09 -4.06
N PRO A 175 5.69 -5.40 -4.20
CA PRO A 175 5.72 -6.10 -5.48
C PRO A 175 4.51 -5.87 -6.39
N PHE A 176 3.52 -5.09 -5.95
CA PHE A 176 2.30 -4.78 -6.69
C PHE A 176 2.26 -3.28 -7.00
#